data_AF-A0A3S4JRV7-F1
#
_entry.id   AF-A0A3S4JRV7-F1
#
_cell.length_a   1.000
_cell.length_b   1.000
_cell.length_c   1.000
_cell.angle_alpha   90.00
_cell.angle_beta   90.00
_cell.angle_gamma   90.00
#
_symmetry.space_group_name_H-M   'P 1'
#
loop_
_entity.id
_entity.type
_entity.pdbx_description
1 polymer ?
#
loop_
_entity_poly.entity_id
_entity_poly.type
_entity_poly.pdbx_seq_one_letter_code
_entity_poly.pdbx_strand_id
1 'polypeptide(L)'
;MDPLDILIRYRKVRRHRDFDLRKFVENHFWLPEVYSSEYVSDPQNSLKEHIDQLWPVLTREPQDHIPWSSLLALPQSYIVPGGRFSETYYWDSYFTMWGWRKVVGKIC
;
A
#
# COMPACT_ATOMS: atom_id res chain seq x y z
N MET A 1 -17.95 -8.65 4.36
CA MET A 1 -19.38 -8.29 4.38
C MET A 1 -19.70 -7.72 3.02
N ASP A 2 -20.84 -8.04 2.43
CA ASP A 2 -21.21 -7.50 1.13
C ASP A 2 -21.36 -5.96 1.20
N PRO A 3 -20.83 -5.18 0.24
CA PRO A 3 -20.99 -3.73 0.22
C PRO A 3 -22.45 -3.26 0.28
N LEU A 4 -23.39 -4.02 -0.28
CA LEU A 4 -24.81 -3.74 -0.21
C LEU A 4 -25.34 -3.82 1.22
N ASP A 5 -24.87 -4.79 2.02
CA ASP A 5 -25.24 -4.91 3.43
C ASP A 5 -24.75 -3.71 4.24
N ILE A 6 -23.51 -3.26 3.99
CA ILE A 6 -22.94 -2.06 4.62
C ILE A 6 -23.80 -0.84 4.28
N LEU A 7 -24.20 -0.68 3.02
CA LEU A 7 -25.05 0.42 2.57
C LEU A 7 -26.44 0.39 3.22
N ILE A 8 -27.08 -0.79 3.29
CA ILE A 8 -28.38 -0.97 3.95
C ILE A 8 -28.28 -0.59 5.42
N ARG A 9 -27.25 -1.06 6.13
CA ARG A 9 -27.00 -0.72 7.54
C ARG A 9 -26.81 0.77 7.73
N TYR A 10 -25.95 1.40 6.94
CA TYR A 10 -25.71 2.84 6.99
C TYR A 10 -27.01 3.64 6.82
N ARG A 11 -27.84 3.30 5.83
CA ARG A 11 -29.11 4.00 5.57
C ARG A 11 -30.08 3.93 6.75
N LYS A 12 -30.07 2.85 7.53
CA LYS A 12 -30.90 2.70 8.74
C LYS A 12 -30.41 3.60 9.88
N VAL A 13 -29.11 3.66 10.12
CA VAL A 13 -28.56 4.31 11.32
C VAL A 13 -28.17 5.78 11.13
N ARG A 14 -27.88 6.23 9.90
CA ARG A 14 -27.30 7.57 9.62
C ARG A 14 -28.10 8.78 10.09
N ARG A 15 -29.40 8.61 10.39
CA ARG A 15 -30.29 9.70 10.85
C ARG A 15 -30.50 9.70 12.37
N HIS A 16 -29.94 8.72 13.08
CA HIS A 16 -29.99 8.70 14.54
C HIS A 16 -29.09 9.80 15.10
N ARG A 17 -29.53 10.44 16.20
CA ARG A 17 -28.79 11.54 16.83
C ARG A 17 -27.43 11.10 17.37
N ASP A 18 -27.31 9.84 17.79
CA ASP A 18 -26.08 9.27 18.36
C ASP A 18 -25.19 8.56 17.32
N PHE A 19 -25.47 8.74 16.02
CA PHE A 19 -24.70 8.08 14.97
C PHE A 19 -23.29 8.68 14.84
N ASP A 20 -22.28 7.83 15.00
CA ASP A 20 -20.87 8.16 14.78
C ASP A 20 -20.37 7.51 13.48
N LEU A 21 -20.09 8.35 12.48
CA LEU A 21 -19.61 7.89 11.17
C LEU A 21 -18.22 7.24 11.25
N ARG A 22 -17.34 7.75 12.12
CA ARG A 22 -15.98 7.21 12.25
C ARG A 22 -16.06 5.78 12.77
N LYS A 23 -16.78 5.57 13.88
CA LYS A 23 -16.99 4.22 14.43
C LYS A 23 -17.70 3.30 13.44
N PHE A 24 -18.64 3.84 12.66
CA PHE A 24 -19.28 3.04 11.61
C PHE A 24 -18.28 2.55 10.57
N VAL A 25 -17.39 3.42 10.09
CA VAL A 25 -16.34 3.05 9.12
C VAL A 25 -15.37 2.03 9.71
N GLU A 26 -14.85 2.28 10.92
CA GLU A 26 -13.91 1.38 11.62
C GLU A 26 -14.50 -0.02 11.82
N ASN A 27 -15.81 -0.14 12.03
CA ASN A 27 -16.48 -1.43 12.24
C ASN A 27 -16.83 -2.19 10.94
N HIS A 28 -16.81 -1.54 9.77
CA HIS A 28 -17.29 -2.14 8.52
C HIS A 28 -16.24 -2.18 7.40
N PHE A 29 -15.14 -1.45 7.54
CA PHE A 29 -14.08 -1.38 6.54
C PHE A 29 -12.73 -1.76 7.15
N TRP A 30 -11.91 -2.45 6.36
CA TRP A 30 -10.49 -2.55 6.64
C TRP A 30 -9.78 -1.37 6.00
N LEU A 31 -9.14 -0.57 6.86
CA LEU A 31 -8.30 0.53 6.40
C LEU A 31 -6.92 -0.01 6.02
N PRO A 32 -6.32 0.49 4.93
CA PRO A 32 -4.99 0.07 4.54
C PRO A 32 -3.99 0.40 5.65
N GLU A 33 -3.02 -0.49 5.84
CA GLU A 33 -1.88 -0.20 6.70
C GLU A 33 -1.12 1.00 6.14
N VAL A 34 -0.86 1.97 7.01
CA VAL A 34 0.04 3.08 6.65
C VAL A 34 1.45 2.50 6.72
N TYR A 35 2.00 2.14 5.57
CA TYR A 35 3.40 1.71 5.43
C TYR A 35 4.40 2.87 5.66
N SER A 36 4.06 3.87 6.49
CA SER A 36 5.00 4.91 6.90
C SER A 36 6.16 4.20 7.58
N SER A 37 7.26 4.15 6.84
CA SER A 37 8.34 3.21 7.06
C SER A 37 8.96 3.43 8.43
N GLU A 38 9.08 2.37 9.22
CA GLU A 38 10.03 2.31 10.35
C GLU A 38 11.49 2.51 9.89
N TYR A 39 11.73 2.61 8.58
CA TYR A 39 13.01 2.95 8.01
C TYR A 39 13.47 4.33 8.48
N VAL A 40 14.57 4.33 9.24
CA VAL A 40 15.31 5.53 9.64
C VAL A 40 16.61 5.53 8.85
N SER A 41 16.86 6.61 8.10
CA SER A 41 18.11 6.77 7.36
C SER A 41 19.29 6.88 8.33
N ASP A 42 20.35 6.10 8.10
CA ASP A 42 21.64 6.29 8.77
C ASP A 42 22.48 7.31 7.99
N PRO A 43 22.84 8.47 8.58
CA PRO A 43 23.67 9.48 7.93
C PRO A 43 25.08 8.99 7.56
N GLN A 44 25.54 7.87 8.11
CA GLN A 44 26.84 7.27 7.79
C GLN A 44 26.80 6.48 6.48
N ASN A 45 25.62 6.08 6.00
CA ASN A 45 25.49 5.37 4.73
C ASN A 45 25.84 6.30 3.55
N SER A 46 26.56 5.76 2.58
CA SER A 46 26.63 6.39 1.26
C SER A 46 25.25 6.43 0.61
N LEU A 47 25.08 7.32 -0.37
CA LEU A 47 23.84 7.40 -1.16
C LEU A 47 23.47 6.04 -1.78
N LYS A 48 24.46 5.26 -2.25
CA LYS A 48 24.23 3.94 -2.84
C LYS A 48 23.70 2.96 -1.80
N GLU A 49 24.33 2.89 -0.63
CA GLU A 49 23.92 1.98 0.45
C GLU A 49 22.53 2.32 0.96
N HIS A 50 22.22 3.61 1.09
CA HIS A 50 20.88 4.07 1.43
C HIS A 50 19.83 3.61 0.39
N ILE A 51 20.11 3.77 -0.91
CA ILE A 51 19.21 3.29 -1.98
C ILE A 51 19.06 1.76 -1.94
N ASP A 52 20.15 1.02 -1.72
CA ASP A 52 20.12 -0.44 -1.65
C ASP A 52 19.26 -0.95 -0.48
N GLN A 53 19.31 -0.26 0.66
CA GLN A 53 18.48 -0.58 1.83
C GLN A 53 17.00 -0.22 1.66
N LEU A 54 16.65 0.68 0.74
CA LEU A 54 15.27 1.04 0.47
C LEU A 54 14.53 0.01 -0.38
N TRP A 55 15.21 -0.81 -1.19
CA TRP A 55 14.53 -1.77 -2.06
C TRP A 55 13.61 -2.73 -1.29
N PRO A 56 14.03 -3.39 -0.20
CA PRO A 56 13.13 -4.24 0.58
C PRO A 56 11.95 -3.48 1.21
N VAL A 57 12.13 -2.20 1.57
CA VAL A 57 11.09 -1.35 2.17
C VAL A 57 10.03 -0.97 1.13
N LEU A 58 10.46 -0.75 -0.11
CA LEU A 58 9.60 -0.34 -1.22
C LEU A 58 9.00 -1.52 -2.01
N THR A 59 9.48 -2.74 -1.79
CA THR A 59 8.90 -3.95 -2.39
C THR A 59 7.59 -4.32 -1.71
N ARG A 60 6.62 -4.77 -2.51
CA ARG A 60 5.37 -5.38 -2.08
C ARG A 60 5.30 -6.78 -2.65
N GLU A 61 4.97 -7.73 -1.79
CA GLU A 61 4.75 -9.11 -2.20
C GLU A 61 3.37 -9.29 -2.85
N PRO A 62 3.22 -10.28 -3.75
CA PRO A 62 1.91 -10.71 -4.23
C PRO A 62 1.00 -11.03 -3.06
N GLN A 63 -0.22 -10.53 -3.11
CA GLN A 63 -1.27 -10.86 -2.15
C GLN A 63 -2.47 -11.42 -2.91
N ASP A 64 -3.15 -12.38 -2.28
CA ASP A 64 -4.43 -12.84 -2.78
C ASP A 64 -5.42 -11.67 -2.84
N HIS A 65 -6.22 -11.63 -3.90
CA HIS A 65 -7.21 -10.59 -4.06
C HIS A 65 -8.30 -10.73 -2.98
N ILE A 66 -8.31 -9.79 -2.04
CA ILE A 66 -9.34 -9.69 -1.01
C ILE A 66 -10.65 -9.25 -1.69
N PRO A 67 -11.78 -9.95 -1.48
CA PRO A 67 -13.07 -9.54 -2.02
C PRO A 67 -13.40 -8.08 -1.68
N TRP A 68 -13.88 -7.35 -2.68
CA TRP A 68 -14.25 -5.92 -2.59
C TRP A 68 -13.10 -4.96 -2.25
N SER A 69 -11.84 -5.42 -2.30
CA SER A 69 -10.67 -4.55 -2.26
C SER A 69 -10.56 -3.72 -3.54
N SER A 70 -10.02 -2.52 -3.42
CA SER A 70 -9.61 -1.72 -4.58
C SER A 70 -8.26 -2.14 -5.15
N LEU A 71 -7.41 -2.77 -4.33
CA LEU A 71 -6.07 -3.21 -4.72
C LEU A 71 -6.17 -4.40 -5.67
N LEU A 72 -5.66 -4.23 -6.89
CA LEU A 72 -5.58 -5.32 -7.86
C LEU A 72 -4.40 -6.25 -7.53
N ALA A 73 -4.66 -7.55 -7.52
CA ALA A 73 -3.61 -8.54 -7.32
C ALA A 73 -2.67 -8.59 -8.52
N LEU A 74 -1.37 -8.60 -8.25
CA LEU A 74 -0.31 -8.78 -9.23
C LEU A 74 0.38 -10.13 -9.00
N PRO A 75 0.80 -10.82 -10.07
CA PRO A 75 1.34 -12.17 -9.96
C PRO A 75 2.76 -12.23 -9.39
N GLN A 76 3.49 -11.11 -9.36
CA GLN A 76 4.90 -11.02 -8.96
C GLN A 76 5.10 -9.81 -8.06
N SER A 77 6.16 -9.83 -7.25
CA SER A 77 6.51 -8.72 -6.37
C SER A 77 6.81 -7.47 -7.17
N TYR A 78 6.45 -6.31 -6.62
CA TYR A 78 6.56 -5.03 -7.32
C TYR A 78 7.05 -3.93 -6.38
N ILE A 79 7.69 -2.92 -6.96
CA ILE A 79 8.20 -1.77 -6.21
C ILE A 79 7.16 -0.65 -6.26
N VAL A 80 6.92 -0.01 -5.12
CA VAL A 80 6.06 1.17 -5.01
C VAL A 80 6.90 2.44 -4.83
N PRO A 81 6.37 3.63 -5.19
CA PRO A 81 7.07 4.89 -4.96
C PRO A 81 7.35 5.20 -3.46
N GLY A 82 6.53 4.64 -2.56
CA GLY A 82 6.64 4.82 -1.12
C GLY A 82 5.70 5.87 -0.53
N GLY A 83 5.71 5.98 0.80
CA GLY A 83 4.80 6.86 1.54
C GLY A 83 3.34 6.42 1.39
N ARG A 84 2.46 7.33 0.94
CA ARG A 84 1.03 7.03 0.73
C ARG A 84 0.75 6.14 -0.48
N PHE A 85 1.76 5.92 -1.32
CA PHE A 85 1.63 5.15 -2.55
C PHE A 85 1.97 3.68 -2.25
N SER A 86 0.94 2.86 -2.08
CA SER A 86 1.04 1.43 -1.77
C SER A 86 0.84 0.52 -2.98
N GLU A 87 0.66 1.10 -4.17
CA GLU A 87 0.38 0.41 -5.43
C GLU A 87 1.48 0.70 -6.44
N THR A 88 1.60 -0.16 -7.46
CA THR A 88 2.54 0.09 -8.57
C THR A 88 2.05 1.24 -9.44
N TYR A 89 2.98 2.06 -9.93
CA TYR A 89 2.71 3.16 -10.85
C TYR A 89 3.42 2.92 -12.17
N TYR A 90 2.68 3.04 -13.27
CA TYR A 90 3.13 2.61 -14.59
C TYR A 90 4.44 3.28 -15.03
N TRP A 91 4.46 4.62 -15.09
CA TRP A 91 5.61 5.37 -15.57
C TRP A 91 6.77 5.41 -14.56
N ASP A 92 6.47 5.47 -13.25
CA ASP A 92 7.47 5.37 -12.18
C ASP A 92 8.25 4.04 -12.25
N SER A 93 7.56 2.94 -12.56
CA SER A 93 8.17 1.60 -12.63
C SER A 93 9.31 1.53 -13.63
N TYR A 94 9.25 2.28 -14.74
CA TYR A 94 10.32 2.29 -15.74
C TYR A 94 11.64 2.80 -15.15
N PHE A 95 11.61 3.96 -14.48
CA PHE A 95 12.80 4.56 -13.89
C PHE A 95 13.31 3.75 -12.69
N THR A 96 12.38 3.21 -11.90
CA THR A 96 12.69 2.32 -10.77
C THR A 96 13.41 1.06 -11.25
N MET A 97 12.89 0.36 -12.26
CA MET A 97 13.54 -0.82 -12.83
C MET A 97 14.89 -0.50 -13.47
N TRP A 98 15.01 0.67 -14.10
CA TRP A 98 16.28 1.11 -14.69
C TRP A 98 17.35 1.37 -13.62
N GLY A 99 16.99 2.04 -12.53
CA GLY A 99 17.85 2.23 -11.36
C GLY A 99 18.21 0.91 -10.70
N TRP A 100 17.22 0.04 -10.47
CA TRP A 100 17.42 -1.27 -9.85
C TRP A 100 18.41 -2.15 -10.64
N ARG A 101 18.26 -2.21 -11.97
CA ARG A 101 19.21 -2.91 -12.85
C ARG A 101 20.64 -2.37 -12.75
N LYS A 102 20.80 -1.05 -12.62
CA LYS A 102 22.10 -0.38 -12.56
C LYS A 102 22.81 -0.56 -11.22
N VAL A 103 22.05 -0.71 -10.13
CA VAL A 103 22.58 -0.68 -8.76
C VAL A 103 22.68 -2.08 -8.14
N VAL A 104 21.72 -2.97 -8.42
CA VAL A 104 21.55 -4.26 -7.70
C VAL A 104 21.98 -5.48 -8.52
N GLY A 105 22.04 -5.38 -9.86
CA GLY A 105 22.58 -6.45 -10.72
C GLY A 105 21.87 -7.81 -10.65
N LYS A 106 20.70 -7.89 -9.99
CA LYS A 106 19.89 -9.12 -9.91
C LYS A 106 18.62 -8.91 -10.71
N ILE A 107 18.50 -9.71 -11.78
CA ILE A 107 17.36 -9.76 -12.69
C ILE A 107 16.22 -10.54 -12.02
N CYS A 108 15.00 -10.08 -12.36
CA CYS A 108 13.67 -10.72 -12.30
C CYS A 108 13.57 -12.13 -11.74
#